data_AF-A0AAU8ISR2-F1
#
_entry.id   AF-A0AAU8ISR2-F1
#
_cell.length_a   1.000
_cell.length_b   1.000
_cell.length_c   1.000
_cell.angle_alpha   90.00
_cell.angle_beta   90.00
_cell.angle_gamma   90.00
#
_symmetry.space_group_name_H-M   'P 1'
#
loop_
_entity.id
_entity.type
_entity.pdbx_description
1 polymer ?
#
loop_
_entity_poly.entity_id
_entity_poly.type
_entity_poly.pdbx_seq_one_letter_code
_entity_poly.pdbx_strand_id
1 'polypeptide(L)'
;MSVAALAALLVGGAAGVAVADPLPGGLGPCLGSQCPDVYPDPNNGAPAGRDSNINVFVGGDMLVRRSAAEAEGKVVVLGDFDQDKDAGVSQLYNVGIAGVGSRVPPPDGSDFLTVGGNVTIDSGERLDVEDASAHGDVRYGGTLTGTVETDRIQDADATAPYTALRKQLQDASHCYAYVNGARRTATGTAVNTGGSTVFTGDGSSAIQIFDVDFDLAGSGGGQQGFSFAGIPSGATVLVNVYGDARAINTYEAMLPADLRDRLLWNFPDATDVTLAGTTQFSGSTLVGNPASTTTVTMSGFNGRFYTTGSLTHTSSASGGGGQEFHAYPFVGDLPTCDDTSPTPTPTPTPTPTPTPTPTPTPTPTPTPTPTPTPTPTPTPTPTPTPTPTPTPTPTPTPTPTPSPTDSTSGGGTGGGQGGTGGGELADTGAPGGVLVLGGIAAATLTAGAAIAGTARRRRGVSSRR
;
A
#
# COMPACT_ATOMS: atom_id res chain seq x y z
N MET A 1 -36.94 -58.33 -11.72
CA MET A 1 -36.67 -57.40 -12.83
C MET A 1 -37.37 -56.10 -12.51
N SER A 2 -36.60 -55.02 -12.48
CA SER A 2 -36.84 -53.82 -11.67
C SER A 2 -37.85 -52.83 -12.27
N VAL A 3 -38.54 -52.14 -11.35
CA VAL A 3 -39.47 -51.03 -11.56
C VAL A 3 -38.69 -49.75 -11.87
N ALA A 4 -39.14 -49.01 -12.88
CA ALA A 4 -38.59 -47.71 -13.27
C ALA A 4 -38.99 -46.61 -12.26
N ALA A 5 -38.01 -45.83 -11.80
CA ALA A 5 -38.22 -44.61 -11.04
C ALA A 5 -37.78 -43.40 -11.89
N LEU A 6 -38.73 -42.51 -12.14
CA LEU A 6 -38.53 -41.22 -12.81
C LEU A 6 -38.02 -40.22 -11.77
N ALA A 7 -36.77 -39.78 -11.87
CA ALA A 7 -36.22 -38.70 -11.05
C ALA A 7 -36.18 -37.41 -11.88
N ALA A 8 -37.04 -36.45 -11.52
CA ALA A 8 -36.98 -35.09 -12.03
C ALA A 8 -35.76 -34.38 -11.41
N LEU A 9 -34.78 -33.98 -12.23
CA LEU A 9 -33.71 -33.09 -11.81
C LEU A 9 -34.25 -31.65 -11.77
N LEU A 10 -34.40 -31.11 -10.56
CA LEU A 10 -34.50 -29.69 -10.30
C LEU A 10 -33.17 -29.03 -10.67
N VAL A 11 -33.16 -28.23 -11.75
CA VAL A 11 -32.04 -27.32 -12.05
C VAL A 11 -32.19 -26.13 -11.09
N GLY A 12 -31.64 -26.27 -9.89
CA GLY A 12 -31.39 -25.14 -9.00
C GLY A 12 -30.17 -24.39 -9.52
N GLY A 13 -30.39 -23.18 -10.05
CA GLY A 13 -29.30 -22.23 -10.30
C GLY A 13 -28.66 -21.84 -8.98
N ALA A 14 -27.48 -22.40 -8.70
CA ALA A 14 -26.60 -21.81 -7.71
C ALA A 14 -26.07 -20.50 -8.31
N ALA A 15 -26.55 -19.37 -7.80
CA ALA A 15 -25.86 -18.11 -7.97
C ALA A 15 -24.43 -18.32 -7.48
N GLY A 16 -23.45 -18.18 -8.38
CA GLY A 16 -22.04 -18.24 -8.03
C GLY A 16 -21.77 -17.22 -6.94
N VAL A 17 -21.17 -17.65 -5.85
CA VAL A 17 -20.56 -16.74 -4.89
C VAL A 17 -19.45 -16.02 -5.67
N ALA A 18 -19.58 -14.71 -5.87
CA ALA A 18 -18.51 -13.91 -6.45
C ALA A 18 -17.28 -14.08 -5.55
N VAL A 19 -16.24 -14.75 -6.08
CA VAL A 19 -15.01 -15.04 -5.35
C VAL A 19 -14.14 -13.81 -5.44
N ALA A 20 -13.97 -13.05 -4.36
CA ALA A 20 -13.09 -11.90 -4.40
C ALA A 20 -11.68 -12.26 -4.90
N ASP A 21 -11.12 -11.41 -5.76
CA ASP A 21 -9.79 -11.58 -6.33
C ASP A 21 -8.84 -10.49 -5.79
N PRO A 22 -7.55 -10.81 -5.58
CA PRO A 22 -6.54 -9.79 -5.35
C PRO A 22 -6.30 -8.96 -6.63
N LEU A 23 -5.46 -7.94 -6.55
CA LEU A 23 -4.96 -7.27 -7.75
C LEU A 23 -4.22 -8.26 -8.66
N PRO A 24 -4.25 -8.07 -9.99
CA PRO A 24 -3.63 -8.99 -10.94
C PRO A 24 -2.11 -9.09 -10.71
N GLY A 25 -1.53 -10.21 -11.15
CA GLY A 25 -0.08 -10.44 -11.02
C GLY A 25 0.40 -10.72 -9.59
N GLY A 26 -0.51 -10.98 -8.64
CA GLY A 26 -0.16 -11.13 -7.22
C GLY A 26 0.21 -9.81 -6.54
N LEU A 27 -0.16 -8.68 -7.14
CA LEU A 27 0.03 -7.35 -6.58
C LEU A 27 -0.83 -7.14 -5.32
N GLY A 28 -0.44 -6.16 -4.52
CA GLY A 28 -1.19 -5.70 -3.36
C GLY A 28 -0.59 -6.17 -2.04
N PRO A 29 -0.77 -7.45 -1.64
CA PRO A 29 -0.24 -7.96 -0.38
C PRO A 29 1.28 -7.91 -0.36
N CYS A 30 1.86 -7.98 0.84
CA CYS A 30 3.30 -8.20 0.96
C CYS A 30 3.70 -9.55 0.36
N LEU A 31 4.85 -9.61 -0.32
CA LEU A 31 5.37 -10.84 -0.92
C LEU A 31 6.75 -11.22 -0.35
N GLY A 32 6.86 -12.44 0.16
CA GLY A 32 8.12 -13.01 0.65
C GLY A 32 8.01 -13.57 2.07
N SER A 33 9.07 -14.24 2.53
CA SER A 33 9.11 -14.86 3.87
C SER A 33 9.36 -13.88 5.00
N GLN A 34 9.72 -12.64 4.70
CA GLN A 34 10.08 -11.58 5.65
C GLN A 34 9.02 -10.47 5.73
N CYS A 35 7.82 -10.73 5.23
CA CYS A 35 6.70 -9.81 5.37
C CYS A 35 6.39 -9.57 6.85
N PRO A 36 6.28 -8.29 7.28
CA PRO A 36 5.86 -8.01 8.64
C PRO A 36 4.36 -8.32 8.80
N ASP A 37 3.98 -8.80 9.99
CA ASP A 37 2.56 -9.02 10.33
C ASP A 37 1.76 -7.72 10.35
N VAL A 38 2.42 -6.62 10.76
CA VAL A 38 1.85 -5.27 10.82
C VAL A 38 2.88 -4.29 10.28
N TYR A 39 2.48 -3.50 9.29
CA TYR A 39 3.29 -2.40 8.78
C TYR A 39 3.27 -1.25 9.80
N PRO A 40 4.43 -0.77 10.26
CA PRO A 40 4.49 0.30 11.23
C PRO A 40 4.04 1.63 10.59
N ASP A 41 3.64 2.59 11.42
CA ASP A 41 3.44 3.97 10.98
C ASP A 41 4.77 4.59 10.51
N PRO A 42 4.75 5.67 9.70
CA PRO A 42 5.96 6.27 9.18
C PRO A 42 6.97 6.60 10.27
N ASN A 43 8.18 6.06 10.14
CA ASN A 43 9.26 6.21 11.10
C ASN A 43 10.63 6.09 10.42
N ASN A 44 11.69 6.43 11.15
CA ASN A 44 13.09 6.34 10.70
C ASN A 44 13.87 5.25 11.45
N GLY A 45 13.17 4.26 12.00
CA GLY A 45 13.75 3.15 12.76
C GLY A 45 14.42 2.08 11.89
N ALA A 46 14.82 0.97 12.50
CA ALA A 46 15.32 -0.17 11.74
C ALA A 46 14.22 -0.78 10.86
N PRO A 47 14.56 -1.42 9.72
CA PRO A 47 13.57 -2.10 8.90
C PRO A 47 12.73 -3.13 9.66
N ALA A 48 11.41 -3.07 9.50
CA ALA A 48 10.46 -3.94 10.19
C ALA A 48 10.25 -5.29 9.48
N GLY A 49 10.66 -5.39 8.22
CA GLY A 49 10.54 -6.59 7.39
C GLY A 49 11.13 -6.35 6.01
N ARG A 50 10.75 -7.22 5.06
CA ARG A 50 11.06 -7.06 3.64
C ARG A 50 9.84 -7.40 2.79
N ASP A 51 9.65 -6.66 1.72
CA ASP A 51 8.57 -6.87 0.78
C ASP A 51 9.09 -6.92 -0.67
N SER A 52 8.99 -8.11 -1.28
CA SER A 52 9.44 -8.33 -2.65
C SER A 52 8.43 -7.86 -3.69
N ASN A 53 7.23 -7.44 -3.27
CA ASN A 53 6.18 -7.01 -4.18
C ASN A 53 6.44 -5.60 -4.72
N ILE A 54 5.84 -5.29 -5.86
CA ILE A 54 5.94 -3.97 -6.47
C ILE A 54 5.13 -2.99 -5.63
N ASN A 55 5.79 -1.93 -5.16
CA ASN A 55 5.11 -0.83 -4.47
C ASN A 55 4.65 0.24 -5.46
N VAL A 56 5.52 0.58 -6.43
CA VAL A 56 5.24 1.57 -7.47
C VAL A 56 5.39 0.92 -8.84
N PHE A 57 4.32 0.92 -9.63
CA PHE A 57 4.34 0.50 -11.04
C PHE A 57 3.98 1.66 -11.96
N VAL A 58 4.81 1.91 -12.97
CA VAL A 58 4.60 2.94 -14.00
C VAL A 58 4.67 2.29 -15.38
N GLY A 59 3.55 2.31 -16.10
CA GLY A 59 3.43 1.70 -17.42
C GLY A 59 4.04 2.53 -18.57
N GLY A 60 4.26 3.82 -18.34
CA GLY A 60 4.99 4.75 -19.21
C GLY A 60 6.28 5.23 -18.56
N ASP A 61 6.53 6.54 -18.66
CA ASP A 61 7.74 7.18 -18.12
C ASP A 61 7.53 7.68 -16.70
N MET A 62 8.59 7.67 -15.90
CA MET A 62 8.61 8.24 -14.56
C MET A 62 9.54 9.45 -14.51
N LEU A 63 8.95 10.61 -14.20
CA LEU A 63 9.65 11.88 -14.03
C LEU A 63 9.75 12.20 -12.54
N VAL A 64 10.96 12.40 -12.03
CA VAL A 64 11.22 12.94 -10.69
C VAL A 64 11.60 14.41 -10.83
N ARG A 65 10.84 15.30 -10.19
CA ARG A 65 10.98 16.76 -10.33
C ARG A 65 10.97 17.49 -9.00
N ARG A 66 11.48 18.73 -9.02
CA ARG A 66 11.42 19.65 -7.88
C ARG A 66 11.96 19.01 -6.58
N SER A 67 11.23 19.11 -5.47
CA SER A 67 11.64 18.55 -4.17
C SER A 67 11.15 17.11 -3.92
N ALA A 68 10.71 16.34 -4.93
CA ALA A 68 10.38 14.93 -4.73
C ALA A 68 11.59 14.16 -4.19
N ALA A 69 11.42 13.38 -3.13
CA ALA A 69 12.53 12.87 -2.34
C ALA A 69 12.66 11.36 -2.39
N GLU A 70 11.57 10.59 -2.23
CA GLU A 70 11.72 9.14 -2.02
C GLU A 70 10.59 8.32 -2.63
N ALA A 71 10.89 7.08 -3.02
CA ALA A 71 9.91 6.03 -3.27
C ALA A 71 10.33 4.73 -2.59
N GLU A 72 9.74 4.45 -1.44
CA GLU A 72 9.96 3.21 -0.70
C GLU A 72 9.39 1.98 -1.42
N GLY A 73 10.03 0.82 -1.23
CA GLY A 73 9.62 -0.43 -1.84
C GLY A 73 10.12 -0.58 -3.28
N LYS A 74 9.71 -1.67 -3.93
CA LYS A 74 10.16 -1.97 -5.30
C LYS A 74 9.44 -1.07 -6.31
N VAL A 75 10.21 -0.42 -7.17
CA VAL A 75 9.72 0.47 -8.23
C VAL A 75 10.00 -0.15 -9.59
N VAL A 76 8.96 -0.24 -10.44
CA VAL A 76 9.06 -0.73 -11.81
C VAL A 76 8.53 0.32 -12.78
N VAL A 77 9.36 0.72 -13.73
CA VAL A 77 9.04 1.70 -14.78
C VAL A 77 9.24 1.03 -16.14
N LEU A 78 8.18 0.89 -16.93
CA LEU A 78 8.29 0.24 -18.24
C LEU A 78 8.95 1.14 -19.30
N GLY A 79 8.81 2.46 -19.18
CA GLY A 79 9.45 3.46 -20.03
C GLY A 79 10.78 3.97 -19.47
N ASP A 80 11.01 5.27 -19.62
CA ASP A 80 12.21 5.96 -19.14
C ASP A 80 12.03 6.45 -17.69
N PHE A 81 13.14 6.46 -16.94
CA PHE A 81 13.25 7.13 -15.64
C PHE A 81 14.13 8.36 -15.80
N ASP A 82 13.61 9.52 -15.40
CA ASP A 82 14.28 10.80 -15.59
C ASP A 82 14.17 11.66 -14.32
N GLN A 83 15.32 12.02 -13.76
CA GLN A 83 15.46 12.80 -12.53
C GLN A 83 16.09 14.15 -12.85
N ASP A 84 15.31 15.21 -12.62
CA ASP A 84 15.65 16.61 -12.91
C ASP A 84 14.98 17.50 -11.84
N LYS A 85 15.69 17.72 -10.74
CA LYS A 85 15.22 18.34 -9.51
C LYS A 85 15.65 19.80 -9.48
N ASP A 86 14.88 20.60 -8.74
CA ASP A 86 15.14 22.04 -8.67
C ASP A 86 16.47 22.32 -7.93
N ALA A 87 17.19 23.35 -8.36
CA ALA A 87 18.33 23.84 -7.60
C ALA A 87 17.89 24.35 -6.21
N GLY A 88 18.66 24.02 -5.18
CA GLY A 88 18.41 24.47 -3.80
C GLY A 88 17.50 23.57 -2.97
N VAL A 89 17.05 22.44 -3.51
CA VAL A 89 16.47 21.33 -2.73
C VAL A 89 17.51 20.22 -2.54
N SER A 90 17.19 19.17 -1.76
CA SER A 90 18.00 17.95 -1.77
C SER A 90 18.15 17.45 -3.21
N GLN A 91 19.37 17.15 -3.63
CA GLN A 91 19.70 16.63 -4.96
C GLN A 91 19.69 15.10 -5.01
N LEU A 92 19.21 14.46 -3.93
CA LEU A 92 19.08 13.02 -3.78
C LEU A 92 17.62 12.60 -4.03
N TYR A 93 17.45 11.49 -4.74
CA TYR A 93 16.21 10.71 -4.76
C TYR A 93 16.48 9.28 -4.28
N ASN A 94 15.77 8.83 -3.24
CA ASN A 94 15.91 7.47 -2.69
C ASN A 94 14.85 6.53 -3.30
N VAL A 95 15.24 5.32 -3.68
CA VAL A 95 14.32 4.27 -4.09
C VAL A 95 14.54 3.02 -3.24
N GLY A 96 13.47 2.33 -2.86
CA GLY A 96 13.52 1.10 -2.07
C GLY A 96 13.42 1.32 -0.56
N ILE A 97 14.15 2.30 -0.01
CA ILE A 97 14.04 2.68 1.40
C ILE A 97 13.84 4.18 1.57
N ALA A 98 12.88 4.55 2.41
CA ALA A 98 12.60 5.93 2.79
C ALA A 98 13.31 6.29 4.10
N GLY A 99 13.73 7.54 4.24
CA GLY A 99 14.25 8.13 5.47
C GLY A 99 13.19 8.13 6.56
N VAL A 100 11.95 8.48 6.21
CA VAL A 100 10.76 8.29 7.05
C VAL A 100 9.71 7.54 6.23
N GLY A 101 9.35 6.33 6.63
CA GLY A 101 8.38 5.53 5.88
C GLY A 101 7.93 4.29 6.64
N SER A 102 7.36 3.33 5.93
CA SER A 102 6.97 2.05 6.52
C SER A 102 8.17 1.23 7.02
N ARG A 103 9.38 1.55 6.55
CA ARG A 103 10.64 0.84 6.79
C ARG A 103 10.52 -0.64 6.42
N VAL A 104 9.89 -0.93 5.28
CA VAL A 104 9.75 -2.28 4.70
C VAL A 104 10.30 -2.29 3.27
N PRO A 105 11.63 -2.24 3.10
CA PRO A 105 12.27 -2.22 1.79
C PRO A 105 12.18 -3.59 1.10
N PRO A 106 12.51 -3.68 -0.20
CA PRO A 106 12.68 -4.98 -0.86
C PRO A 106 13.85 -5.77 -0.26
N PRO A 107 13.91 -7.10 -0.48
CA PRO A 107 15.03 -7.92 -0.02
C PRO A 107 16.38 -7.37 -0.49
N ASP A 108 17.38 -7.49 0.37
CA ASP A 108 18.74 -7.05 0.10
C ASP A 108 19.31 -7.71 -1.18
N GLY A 109 19.95 -6.90 -2.03
CA GLY A 109 20.50 -7.35 -3.32
C GLY A 109 19.44 -7.74 -4.35
N SER A 110 18.19 -7.28 -4.19
CA SER A 110 17.17 -7.34 -5.22
C SER A 110 17.05 -6.02 -5.96
N ASP A 111 16.45 -6.03 -7.16
CA ASP A 111 16.18 -4.79 -7.89
C ASP A 111 15.21 -3.91 -7.08
N PHE A 112 15.70 -2.78 -6.58
CA PHE A 112 14.88 -1.74 -5.95
C PHE A 112 14.24 -0.86 -7.03
N LEU A 113 14.97 -0.60 -8.10
CA LEU A 113 14.47 0.07 -9.30
C LEU A 113 14.70 -0.81 -10.54
N THR A 114 13.63 -1.07 -11.29
CA THR A 114 13.70 -1.69 -12.61
C THR A 114 13.13 -0.75 -13.67
N VAL A 115 13.92 -0.43 -14.70
CA VAL A 115 13.56 0.50 -15.78
C VAL A 115 13.67 -0.18 -17.15
N GLY A 116 12.65 -0.05 -18.00
CA GLY A 116 12.68 -0.64 -19.34
C GLY A 116 13.54 0.15 -20.31
N GLY A 117 13.47 1.48 -20.20
CA GLY A 117 14.21 2.41 -21.03
C GLY A 117 15.44 2.99 -20.36
N ASN A 118 15.68 4.28 -20.60
CA ASN A 118 16.83 5.03 -20.12
C ASN A 118 16.67 5.43 -18.66
N VAL A 119 17.80 5.55 -17.96
CA VAL A 119 17.92 6.18 -16.65
C VAL A 119 18.74 7.45 -16.83
N THR A 120 18.12 8.60 -16.61
CA THR A 120 18.77 9.91 -16.74
C THR A 120 18.71 10.63 -15.41
N ILE A 121 19.88 10.96 -14.85
CA ILE A 121 20.01 11.74 -13.63
C ILE A 121 20.75 13.03 -13.99
N ASP A 122 20.13 14.19 -13.72
CA ASP A 122 20.73 15.47 -14.10
C ASP A 122 22.03 15.76 -13.34
N SER A 123 22.83 16.66 -13.92
CA SER A 123 24.16 17.00 -13.42
C SER A 123 24.13 17.59 -12.01
N GLY A 124 24.76 16.89 -11.06
CA GLY A 124 24.84 17.31 -9.66
C GLY A 124 23.81 16.61 -8.76
N GLU A 125 22.96 15.78 -9.36
CA GLU A 125 22.01 14.93 -8.65
C GLU A 125 22.52 13.50 -8.50
N ARG A 126 21.87 12.77 -7.58
CA ARG A 126 22.11 11.36 -7.32
C ARG A 126 20.81 10.59 -7.12
N LEU A 127 20.79 9.38 -7.67
CA LEU A 127 19.82 8.34 -7.36
C LEU A 127 20.48 7.34 -6.41
N ASP A 128 19.81 7.07 -5.29
CA ASP A 128 20.28 6.13 -4.27
C ASP A 128 19.24 5.01 -4.07
N VAL A 129 19.74 3.80 -3.88
CA VAL A 129 18.93 2.60 -3.59
C VAL A 129 19.56 1.80 -2.44
N GLU A 130 20.37 2.46 -1.61
CA GLU A 130 20.97 1.86 -0.44
C GLU A 130 20.99 2.83 0.75
N ASP A 131 20.93 2.28 1.94
CA ASP A 131 21.31 2.96 3.17
C ASP A 131 22.03 1.98 4.10
N ALA A 132 22.34 2.39 5.33
CA ALA A 132 23.01 1.52 6.30
C ALA A 132 22.19 0.26 6.70
N SER A 133 20.93 0.15 6.27
CA SER A 133 19.95 -0.84 6.70
C SER A 133 19.32 -1.67 5.57
N ALA A 134 19.50 -1.26 4.31
CA ALA A 134 19.07 -1.99 3.12
C ALA A 134 19.92 -1.60 1.91
N HIS A 135 20.07 -2.50 0.94
CA HIS A 135 20.74 -2.23 -0.33
C HIS A 135 20.04 -2.97 -1.46
N GLY A 136 19.97 -2.37 -2.63
CA GLY A 136 19.37 -3.00 -3.81
C GLY A 136 20.00 -2.50 -5.11
N ASP A 137 19.58 -3.14 -6.20
CA ASP A 137 20.15 -2.88 -7.52
C ASP A 137 19.28 -1.92 -8.34
N VAL A 138 19.92 -1.20 -9.27
CA VAL A 138 19.24 -0.52 -10.39
C VAL A 138 19.42 -1.35 -11.66
N ARG A 139 18.34 -1.97 -12.13
CA ARG A 139 18.29 -2.71 -13.40
C ARG A 139 17.65 -1.86 -14.49
N TYR A 140 18.29 -1.73 -15.65
CA TYR A 140 17.79 -0.86 -16.74
C TYR A 140 18.05 -1.42 -18.14
N GLY A 141 17.13 -1.20 -19.08
CA GLY A 141 17.26 -1.69 -20.46
C GLY A 141 17.95 -0.74 -21.44
N GLY A 142 17.81 0.57 -21.24
CA GLY A 142 18.38 1.61 -22.10
C GLY A 142 19.80 2.02 -21.67
N THR A 143 20.09 3.31 -21.78
CA THR A 143 21.34 3.91 -21.29
C THR A 143 21.16 4.48 -19.89
N LEU A 144 22.25 4.51 -19.11
CA LEU A 144 22.31 5.23 -17.83
C LEU A 144 23.26 6.42 -17.95
N THR A 145 22.77 7.61 -17.59
CA THR A 145 23.58 8.84 -17.49
C THR A 145 23.39 9.48 -16.11
N GLY A 146 24.42 10.16 -15.61
CA GLY A 146 24.43 10.78 -14.28
C GLY A 146 24.90 9.84 -13.16
N THR A 147 24.53 10.16 -11.92
CA THR A 147 25.08 9.51 -10.71
C THR A 147 24.08 8.53 -10.09
N VAL A 148 24.49 7.27 -9.97
CA VAL A 148 23.77 6.21 -9.25
C VAL A 148 24.76 5.53 -8.32
N GLU A 149 24.49 5.56 -7.01
CA GLU A 149 25.44 5.17 -5.96
C GLU A 149 25.30 3.69 -5.55
N THR A 150 25.18 2.77 -6.51
CA THR A 150 24.99 1.33 -6.22
C THR A 150 25.41 0.41 -7.39
N ASP A 151 25.04 -0.87 -7.29
CA ASP A 151 25.09 -1.84 -8.38
C ASP A 151 24.11 -1.50 -9.50
N ARG A 152 24.65 -1.45 -10.72
CA ARG A 152 23.98 -1.02 -11.94
C ARG A 152 24.00 -2.16 -12.94
N ILE A 153 22.83 -2.68 -13.28
CA ILE A 153 22.68 -3.85 -14.12
C ILE A 153 21.99 -3.45 -15.41
N GLN A 154 22.78 -3.30 -16.49
CA GLN A 154 22.20 -3.08 -17.81
C GLN A 154 21.71 -4.42 -18.39
N ASP A 155 20.42 -4.50 -18.68
CA ASP A 155 19.73 -5.69 -19.15
C ASP A 155 18.60 -5.28 -20.10
N ALA A 156 18.76 -5.56 -21.39
CA ALA A 156 17.79 -5.17 -22.42
C ALA A 156 16.39 -5.75 -22.17
N ASP A 157 16.28 -6.83 -21.38
CA ASP A 157 15.02 -7.49 -21.03
C ASP A 157 14.58 -7.17 -19.58
N ALA A 158 15.13 -6.11 -18.96
CA ALA A 158 14.90 -5.73 -17.56
C ALA A 158 13.43 -5.78 -17.13
N THR A 159 12.53 -5.28 -17.98
CA THR A 159 11.09 -5.23 -17.68
C THR A 159 10.26 -6.31 -18.34
N ALA A 160 10.87 -7.25 -19.06
CA ALA A 160 10.17 -8.37 -19.70
C ALA A 160 9.20 -9.10 -18.74
N PRO A 161 9.56 -9.37 -17.46
CA PRO A 161 8.64 -10.00 -16.50
C PRO A 161 7.37 -9.18 -16.18
N TYR A 162 7.40 -7.86 -16.41
CA TYR A 162 6.36 -6.92 -15.98
C TYR A 162 5.53 -6.37 -17.15
N THR A 163 5.92 -6.63 -18.40
CA THR A 163 5.23 -6.08 -19.59
C THR A 163 3.73 -6.44 -19.65
N ALA A 164 3.38 -7.69 -19.30
CA ALA A 164 1.99 -8.14 -19.30
C ALA A 164 1.15 -7.44 -18.21
N LEU A 165 1.78 -7.00 -17.12
CA LEU A 165 1.11 -6.40 -15.97
C LEU A 165 0.39 -5.10 -16.34
N ARG A 166 0.94 -4.31 -17.28
CA ARG A 166 0.31 -3.06 -17.74
C ARG A 166 -1.10 -3.31 -18.28
N LYS A 167 -1.26 -4.33 -19.14
CA LYS A 167 -2.56 -4.68 -19.72
C LYS A 167 -3.50 -5.28 -18.68
N GLN A 168 -2.98 -6.12 -17.79
CA GLN A 168 -3.77 -6.71 -16.70
C GLN A 168 -4.32 -5.64 -15.76
N LEU A 169 -3.51 -4.64 -15.39
CA LEU A 169 -3.92 -3.51 -14.56
C LEU A 169 -4.96 -2.61 -15.26
N GLN A 170 -4.81 -2.38 -16.57
CA GLN A 170 -5.81 -1.66 -17.38
C GLN A 170 -7.16 -2.39 -17.35
N ASP A 171 -7.16 -3.69 -17.65
CA ASP A 171 -8.37 -4.50 -17.70
C ASP A 171 -9.04 -4.59 -16.32
N ALA A 172 -8.24 -4.80 -15.27
CA ALA A 172 -8.72 -4.86 -13.89
C ALA A 172 -9.35 -3.53 -13.46
N SER A 173 -8.65 -2.41 -13.68
CA SER A 173 -9.16 -1.07 -13.35
C SER A 173 -10.51 -0.79 -14.00
N HIS A 174 -10.64 -1.08 -15.30
CA HIS A 174 -11.90 -0.92 -16.02
C HIS A 174 -12.98 -1.85 -15.47
N CYS A 175 -12.67 -3.12 -15.21
CA CYS A 175 -13.63 -4.08 -14.64
C CYS A 175 -14.13 -3.71 -13.23
N TYR A 176 -13.26 -3.16 -12.37
CA TYR A 176 -13.65 -2.71 -11.04
C TYR A 176 -14.70 -1.59 -11.10
N ALA A 177 -14.65 -0.78 -12.16
CA ALA A 177 -15.58 0.32 -12.40
C ALA A 177 -16.80 -0.06 -13.27
N TYR A 178 -16.67 -1.01 -14.20
CA TYR A 178 -17.68 -1.28 -15.22
C TYR A 178 -18.07 -2.75 -15.33
N VAL A 179 -19.37 -3.00 -15.51
CA VAL A 179 -19.96 -4.31 -15.83
C VAL A 179 -20.81 -4.16 -17.08
N ASN A 180 -20.46 -4.86 -18.16
CA ASN A 180 -21.14 -4.77 -19.46
C ASN A 180 -21.27 -3.33 -20.00
N GLY A 181 -20.23 -2.51 -19.77
CA GLY A 181 -20.20 -1.10 -20.20
C GLY A 181 -21.03 -0.13 -19.35
N ALA A 182 -21.73 -0.61 -18.31
CA ALA A 182 -22.39 0.23 -17.31
C ALA A 182 -21.54 0.31 -16.05
N ARG A 183 -21.66 1.40 -15.28
CA ARG A 183 -20.99 1.52 -13.97
C ARG A 183 -21.43 0.39 -13.04
N ARG A 184 -20.48 -0.16 -12.30
CA ARG A 184 -20.74 -1.16 -11.27
C ARG A 184 -21.65 -0.56 -10.20
N THR A 185 -22.59 -1.36 -9.69
CA THR A 185 -23.50 -0.91 -8.63
C THR A 185 -22.71 -0.50 -7.37
N ALA A 186 -22.84 0.76 -6.97
CA ALA A 186 -22.30 1.27 -5.73
C ALA A 186 -22.99 0.65 -4.50
N THR A 187 -22.23 0.41 -3.44
CA THR A 187 -22.72 -0.05 -2.12
C THR A 187 -22.58 1.04 -1.06
N GLY A 188 -22.27 2.26 -1.48
CA GLY A 188 -22.25 3.46 -0.64
C GLY A 188 -22.46 4.72 -1.45
N THR A 189 -22.44 5.86 -0.77
CA THR A 189 -22.56 7.20 -1.38
C THR A 189 -21.34 8.06 -1.07
N ALA A 190 -20.86 8.82 -2.04
CA ALA A 190 -19.87 9.86 -1.84
C ALA A 190 -20.52 11.24 -1.98
N VAL A 191 -20.40 12.10 -0.97
CA VAL A 191 -20.98 13.45 -0.98
C VAL A 191 -19.91 14.47 -0.67
N ASN A 192 -19.60 15.33 -1.65
CA ASN A 192 -18.73 16.49 -1.48
C ASN A 192 -19.57 17.72 -1.12
N THR A 193 -19.20 18.40 -0.04
CA THR A 193 -19.89 19.61 0.47
C THR A 193 -19.12 20.91 0.25
N GLY A 194 -18.04 20.88 -0.54
CA GLY A 194 -17.18 22.01 -0.88
C GLY A 194 -16.03 22.28 0.10
N GLY A 195 -16.02 21.61 1.26
CA GLY A 195 -14.91 21.60 2.22
C GLY A 195 -14.58 20.22 2.81
N SER A 196 -15.37 19.21 2.47
CA SER A 196 -15.10 17.82 2.83
C SER A 196 -15.93 16.86 1.96
N THR A 197 -15.37 15.70 1.66
CA THR A 197 -16.08 14.58 1.05
C THR A 197 -16.35 13.48 2.08
N VAL A 198 -17.61 13.09 2.24
CA VAL A 198 -17.99 11.97 3.12
C VAL A 198 -18.39 10.77 2.27
N PHE A 199 -17.69 9.66 2.48
CA PHE A 199 -18.01 8.34 1.93
C PHE A 199 -18.82 7.56 2.97
N THR A 200 -20.09 7.28 2.68
CA THR A 200 -20.98 6.52 3.56
C THR A 200 -21.31 5.17 2.96
N GLY A 201 -20.76 4.11 3.54
CA GLY A 201 -21.04 2.73 3.17
C GLY A 201 -22.42 2.27 3.63
N ASP A 202 -22.88 1.13 3.10
CA ASP A 202 -24.15 0.50 3.49
C ASP A 202 -24.11 -0.21 4.85
N GLY A 203 -22.93 -0.31 5.47
CA GLY A 203 -22.72 -0.96 6.77
C GLY A 203 -22.85 -2.49 6.75
N SER A 204 -22.90 -3.14 5.59
CA SER A 204 -23.09 -4.59 5.49
C SER A 204 -22.33 -5.30 4.38
N SER A 205 -22.07 -4.65 3.25
CA SER A 205 -21.33 -5.25 2.13
C SER A 205 -19.86 -5.47 2.46
N ALA A 206 -19.31 -6.61 2.03
CA ALA A 206 -17.89 -6.93 2.17
C ALA A 206 -16.98 -6.01 1.31
N ILE A 207 -17.53 -5.46 0.23
CA ILE A 207 -16.89 -4.43 -0.59
C ILE A 207 -17.78 -3.20 -0.59
N GLN A 208 -17.25 -2.09 -0.12
CA GLN A 208 -17.87 -0.77 -0.11
C GLN A 208 -17.42 -0.01 -1.37
N ILE A 209 -18.32 0.08 -2.35
CA ILE A 209 -18.07 0.64 -3.68
C ILE A 209 -18.67 2.04 -3.75
N PHE A 210 -17.83 3.01 -4.08
CA PHE A 210 -18.21 4.41 -4.20
C PHE A 210 -17.98 4.89 -5.62
N ASP A 211 -19.03 5.47 -6.21
CA ASP A 211 -18.93 6.17 -7.48
C ASP A 211 -18.68 7.66 -7.23
N VAL A 212 -17.59 8.19 -7.80
CA VAL A 212 -17.18 9.59 -7.68
C VAL A 212 -17.02 10.19 -9.07
N ASP A 213 -17.78 11.24 -9.38
CA ASP A 213 -17.74 11.95 -10.67
C ASP A 213 -17.31 13.42 -10.53
N PHE A 214 -16.70 13.76 -9.39
CA PHE A 214 -16.22 15.09 -9.03
C PHE A 214 -14.78 15.04 -8.49
N ASP A 215 -14.11 16.18 -8.48
CA ASP A 215 -12.81 16.33 -7.84
C ASP A 215 -12.95 16.30 -6.31
N LEU A 216 -12.02 15.62 -5.65
CA LEU A 216 -11.86 15.72 -4.21
C LEU A 216 -11.04 16.96 -3.88
N ALA A 217 -11.61 18.12 -4.19
CA ALA A 217 -11.04 19.42 -3.89
C ALA A 217 -12.13 20.37 -3.34
N GLY A 218 -11.71 21.31 -2.50
CA GLY A 218 -12.57 22.38 -2.02
C GLY A 218 -12.92 23.38 -3.13
N SER A 219 -13.83 24.30 -2.82
CA SER A 219 -14.24 25.33 -3.78
C SER A 219 -13.03 26.11 -4.33
N GLY A 220 -12.87 26.12 -5.66
CA GLY A 220 -11.73 26.77 -6.33
C GLY A 220 -10.46 25.92 -6.41
N GLY A 221 -10.54 24.60 -6.13
CA GLY A 221 -9.41 23.67 -6.25
C GLY A 221 -8.52 23.59 -5.01
N GLY A 222 -8.92 24.22 -3.90
CA GLY A 222 -8.21 24.15 -2.63
C GLY A 222 -8.25 22.76 -2.00
N GLN A 223 -7.45 22.54 -0.96
CA GLN A 223 -7.50 21.28 -0.21
C GLN A 223 -8.82 21.12 0.55
N GLN A 224 -9.26 19.88 0.69
CA GLN A 224 -10.38 19.52 1.56
C GLN A 224 -10.10 18.24 2.34
N GLY A 225 -10.91 17.98 3.37
CA GLY A 225 -10.88 16.69 4.06
C GLY A 225 -11.68 15.62 3.32
N PHE A 226 -11.49 14.37 3.72
CA PHE A 226 -12.47 13.33 3.47
C PHE A 226 -12.60 12.39 4.67
N SER A 227 -13.72 11.68 4.75
CA SER A 227 -13.94 10.68 5.80
C SER A 227 -14.79 9.52 5.31
N PHE A 228 -14.64 8.39 5.99
CA PHE A 228 -15.42 7.18 5.75
C PHE A 228 -16.34 6.92 6.95
N ALA A 229 -17.60 6.60 6.66
CA ALA A 229 -18.62 6.27 7.65
C ALA A 229 -19.35 5.00 7.21
N GLY A 230 -19.80 4.19 8.17
CA GLY A 230 -20.54 2.97 7.86
C GLY A 230 -19.74 1.91 7.10
N ILE A 231 -18.41 1.87 7.27
CA ILE A 231 -17.55 0.82 6.71
C ILE A 231 -17.46 -0.34 7.72
N PRO A 232 -17.91 -1.56 7.39
CA PRO A 232 -17.70 -2.72 8.25
C PRO A 232 -16.20 -3.00 8.44
N SER A 233 -15.80 -3.50 9.61
CA SER A 233 -14.41 -3.91 9.85
C SER A 233 -14.01 -5.01 8.88
N GLY A 234 -12.79 -4.91 8.33
CA GLY A 234 -12.29 -5.82 7.31
C GLY A 234 -12.93 -5.69 5.92
N ALA A 235 -13.87 -4.77 5.70
CA ALA A 235 -14.42 -4.54 4.37
C ALA A 235 -13.39 -3.87 3.44
N THR A 236 -13.38 -4.26 2.17
CA THR A 236 -12.64 -3.53 1.14
C THR A 236 -13.37 -2.23 0.83
N VAL A 237 -12.63 -1.15 0.62
CA VAL A 237 -13.15 0.10 0.08
C VAL A 237 -12.62 0.33 -1.31
N LEU A 238 -13.52 0.36 -2.29
CA LEU A 238 -13.22 0.65 -3.69
C LEU A 238 -13.86 1.97 -4.08
N VAL A 239 -13.04 2.98 -4.35
CA VAL A 239 -13.50 4.29 -4.83
C VAL A 239 -13.22 4.38 -6.32
N ASN A 240 -14.26 4.28 -7.14
CA ASN A 240 -14.18 4.48 -8.59
C ASN A 240 -14.35 5.97 -8.91
N VAL A 241 -13.28 6.61 -9.38
CA VAL A 241 -13.24 8.03 -9.73
C VAL A 241 -13.33 8.18 -11.25
N TYR A 242 -14.51 8.53 -11.74
CA TYR A 242 -14.82 8.58 -13.17
C TYR A 242 -14.57 9.94 -13.78
N GLY A 243 -14.01 9.97 -15.00
CA GLY A 243 -13.88 11.14 -15.86
C GLY A 243 -12.45 11.34 -16.37
N ASP A 244 -12.31 12.15 -17.41
CA ASP A 244 -11.06 12.27 -18.18
C ASP A 244 -9.92 12.97 -17.42
N ALA A 245 -10.26 13.90 -16.52
CA ALA A 245 -9.32 14.66 -15.71
C ALA A 245 -9.83 14.73 -14.27
N ARG A 246 -9.02 14.29 -13.30
CA ARG A 246 -9.44 14.23 -11.89
C ARG A 246 -8.35 14.68 -10.93
N ALA A 247 -8.78 15.47 -9.94
CA ALA A 247 -7.93 15.93 -8.87
C ALA A 247 -8.41 15.41 -7.51
N ILE A 248 -7.48 14.86 -6.73
CA ILE A 248 -7.61 14.74 -5.28
C ILE A 248 -6.66 15.77 -4.69
N ASN A 249 -7.19 16.79 -4.02
CA ASN A 249 -6.40 17.78 -3.30
C ASN A 249 -6.84 17.78 -1.83
N THR A 250 -6.04 17.20 -0.94
CA THR A 250 -6.48 16.86 0.41
C THR A 250 -5.45 17.23 1.48
N TYR A 251 -5.94 17.42 2.70
CA TYR A 251 -5.13 17.50 3.93
C TYR A 251 -5.37 16.29 4.85
N GLU A 252 -5.80 15.16 4.28
CA GLU A 252 -6.06 13.94 5.05
C GLU A 252 -4.87 13.55 5.94
N ALA A 253 -5.16 12.90 7.06
CA ALA A 253 -4.10 12.42 7.94
C ALA A 253 -3.66 11.03 7.48
N MET A 254 -3.21 10.18 8.40
CA MET A 254 -3.11 8.76 8.09
C MET A 254 -4.38 8.05 8.58
N LEU A 255 -5.04 7.32 7.69
CA LEU A 255 -6.18 6.48 8.04
C LEU A 255 -5.73 5.31 8.92
N PRO A 256 -6.64 4.76 9.75
CA PRO A 256 -6.38 3.52 10.48
C PRO A 256 -5.95 2.38 9.54
N ALA A 257 -4.99 1.55 9.95
CA ALA A 257 -4.41 0.49 9.12
C ALA A 257 -5.45 -0.44 8.47
N ASP A 258 -6.49 -0.87 9.22
CA ASP A 258 -7.58 -1.74 8.68
C ASP A 258 -8.30 -1.12 7.47
N LEU A 259 -8.39 0.21 7.42
CA LEU A 259 -8.99 0.94 6.31
C LEU A 259 -7.95 1.29 5.23
N ARG A 260 -6.78 1.80 5.62
CA ARG A 260 -5.68 2.19 4.71
C ARG A 260 -5.27 1.01 3.81
N ASP A 261 -5.05 -0.15 4.40
CA ASP A 261 -4.53 -1.33 3.69
C ASP A 261 -5.62 -2.02 2.85
N ARG A 262 -6.87 -1.57 2.92
CA ARG A 262 -8.04 -2.09 2.19
C ARG A 262 -8.72 -1.05 1.31
N LEU A 263 -8.15 0.14 1.18
CA LEU A 263 -8.65 1.23 0.36
C LEU A 263 -7.94 1.23 -1.00
N LEU A 264 -8.72 1.16 -2.08
CA LEU A 264 -8.27 1.34 -3.45
C LEU A 264 -8.98 2.54 -4.11
N TRP A 265 -8.19 3.52 -4.52
CA TRP A 265 -8.60 4.62 -5.41
C TRP A 265 -8.40 4.18 -6.86
N ASN A 266 -9.49 3.92 -7.57
CA ASN A 266 -9.46 3.43 -8.94
C ASN A 266 -9.88 4.54 -9.92
N PHE A 267 -8.99 4.90 -10.83
CA PHE A 267 -9.22 5.85 -11.92
C PHE A 267 -9.24 5.08 -13.25
N PRO A 268 -10.41 4.54 -13.65
CA PRO A 268 -10.50 3.66 -14.82
C PRO A 268 -10.21 4.37 -16.15
N ASP A 269 -10.65 5.62 -16.28
CA ASP A 269 -10.72 6.32 -17.57
C ASP A 269 -9.81 7.55 -17.65
N ALA A 270 -9.32 8.04 -16.52
CA ALA A 270 -8.66 9.34 -16.43
C ALA A 270 -7.37 9.39 -17.26
N THR A 271 -7.29 10.37 -18.16
CA THR A 271 -6.07 10.73 -18.90
C THR A 271 -5.19 11.73 -18.14
N ASP A 272 -5.75 12.44 -17.18
CA ASP A 272 -5.03 13.37 -16.31
C ASP A 272 -5.45 13.11 -14.86
N VAL A 273 -4.49 12.77 -14.00
CA VAL A 273 -4.74 12.57 -12.57
C VAL A 273 -3.78 13.44 -11.77
N THR A 274 -4.33 14.27 -10.89
CA THR A 274 -3.54 15.04 -9.92
C THR A 274 -3.84 14.55 -8.52
N LEU A 275 -2.82 14.06 -7.82
CA LEU A 275 -2.87 13.72 -6.40
C LEU A 275 -2.03 14.72 -5.63
N ALA A 276 -2.67 15.64 -4.94
CA ALA A 276 -2.06 16.76 -4.26
C ALA A 276 -2.46 16.83 -2.78
N GLY A 277 -1.57 17.34 -1.96
CA GLY A 277 -1.82 17.50 -0.54
C GLY A 277 -0.60 17.97 0.22
N THR A 278 -0.81 18.50 1.42
CA THR A 278 0.27 18.99 2.31
C THR A 278 0.61 18.00 3.42
N THR A 279 -0.09 16.87 3.47
CA THR A 279 -0.02 15.87 4.53
C THR A 279 0.10 14.47 3.93
N GLN A 280 -0.06 13.46 4.79
CA GLN A 280 -0.17 12.06 4.41
C GLN A 280 -1.42 11.81 3.54
N PHE A 281 -1.34 10.87 2.62
CA PHE A 281 -2.48 10.33 1.88
C PHE A 281 -2.54 8.83 2.08
N SER A 282 -3.74 8.30 2.29
CA SER A 282 -3.92 6.90 2.62
C SER A 282 -4.63 6.11 1.52
N GLY A 283 -4.20 4.87 1.33
CA GLY A 283 -4.81 3.92 0.42
C GLY A 283 -4.02 3.72 -0.86
N SER A 284 -4.22 2.55 -1.45
CA SER A 284 -3.59 2.21 -2.72
C SER A 284 -4.29 2.91 -3.88
N THR A 285 -3.59 3.17 -4.98
CA THR A 285 -4.13 3.82 -6.17
C THR A 285 -3.85 3.00 -7.42
N LEU A 286 -4.85 2.92 -8.30
CA LEU A 286 -4.78 2.34 -9.63
C LEU A 286 -5.29 3.33 -10.68
N VAL A 287 -4.42 3.78 -11.58
CA VAL A 287 -4.77 4.58 -12.77
C VAL A 287 -4.73 3.68 -14.00
N GLY A 288 -5.92 3.31 -14.49
CA GLY A 288 -6.11 2.24 -15.47
C GLY A 288 -5.94 2.64 -16.92
N ASN A 289 -5.97 3.93 -17.25
CA ASN A 289 -5.85 4.39 -18.63
C ASN A 289 -4.35 4.49 -19.04
N PRO A 290 -3.89 3.75 -20.06
CA PRO A 290 -2.48 3.77 -20.47
C PRO A 290 -2.00 5.09 -21.10
N ALA A 291 -2.94 5.96 -21.49
CA ALA A 291 -2.66 7.30 -21.99
C ALA A 291 -2.58 8.34 -20.86
N SER A 292 -2.70 7.91 -19.60
CA SER A 292 -2.71 8.82 -18.47
C SER A 292 -1.35 9.48 -18.24
N THR A 293 -1.39 10.71 -17.76
CA THR A 293 -0.31 11.32 -17.00
C THR A 293 -0.81 11.54 -15.57
N THR A 294 -0.09 10.99 -14.59
CA THR A 294 -0.41 11.18 -13.18
C THR A 294 0.64 12.07 -12.53
N THR A 295 0.21 13.16 -11.91
CA THR A 295 1.06 14.05 -11.11
C THR A 295 0.82 13.81 -9.63
N VAL A 296 1.87 13.46 -8.89
CA VAL A 296 1.79 13.26 -7.43
C VAL A 296 2.63 14.33 -6.73
N THR A 297 1.97 15.12 -5.88
CA THR A 297 2.57 16.19 -5.06
C THR A 297 2.19 16.10 -3.59
N MET A 298 1.83 14.90 -3.11
CA MET A 298 1.43 14.67 -1.72
C MET A 298 2.67 14.46 -0.85
N SER A 299 2.67 14.99 0.38
CA SER A 299 3.87 14.94 1.23
C SER A 299 4.31 13.51 1.51
N GLY A 300 3.35 12.61 1.77
CA GLY A 300 3.61 11.20 1.92
C GLY A 300 2.44 10.36 1.41
N PHE A 301 2.71 9.37 0.57
CA PHE A 301 1.72 8.48 -0.01
C PHE A 301 1.76 7.10 0.68
N ASN A 302 0.71 6.72 1.39
CA ASN A 302 0.68 5.54 2.26
C ASN A 302 -0.19 4.43 1.64
N GLY A 303 0.36 3.77 0.63
CA GLY A 303 -0.30 2.70 -0.12
C GLY A 303 0.51 2.28 -1.34
N ARG A 304 0.02 1.27 -2.06
CA ARG A 304 0.56 0.91 -3.37
C ARG A 304 0.19 1.95 -4.41
N PHE A 305 1.06 2.18 -5.37
CA PHE A 305 0.78 3.09 -6.47
C PHE A 305 0.99 2.40 -7.81
N TYR A 306 -0.08 2.29 -8.59
CA TYR A 306 -0.03 1.66 -9.91
C TYR A 306 -0.63 2.61 -10.94
N THR A 307 0.14 2.96 -11.96
CA THR A 307 -0.38 3.64 -13.15
C THR A 307 0.03 2.86 -14.40
N THR A 308 -0.92 2.68 -15.31
CA THR A 308 -0.64 2.10 -16.63
C THR A 308 -0.11 3.14 -17.62
N GLY A 309 -0.18 4.43 -17.27
CA GLY A 309 0.41 5.54 -18.00
C GLY A 309 1.71 6.03 -17.34
N SER A 310 2.00 7.32 -17.50
CA SER A 310 3.21 7.97 -16.97
C SER A 310 2.99 8.60 -15.60
N LEU A 311 4.06 8.73 -14.83
CA LEU A 311 4.08 9.35 -13.50
C LEU A 311 5.03 10.55 -13.48
N THR A 312 4.56 11.69 -12.98
CA THR A 312 5.41 12.78 -12.51
C THR A 312 5.33 12.86 -10.99
N HIS A 313 6.39 12.42 -10.32
CA HIS A 313 6.57 12.62 -8.88
C HIS A 313 7.28 13.95 -8.66
N THR A 314 6.59 14.90 -8.04
CA THR A 314 7.05 16.29 -7.88
C THR A 314 6.53 16.87 -6.58
N SER A 315 6.94 18.08 -6.21
CA SER A 315 6.28 18.89 -5.19
C SER A 315 5.47 20.05 -5.77
N SER A 316 4.74 20.77 -4.91
CA SER A 316 4.11 22.04 -5.26
C SER A 316 5.16 23.11 -5.60
N ALA A 317 4.90 23.89 -6.64
CA ALA A 317 5.77 25.00 -7.05
C ALA A 317 5.89 26.12 -5.99
N SER A 318 4.95 26.21 -5.04
CA SER A 318 5.00 27.17 -3.94
C SER A 318 5.86 26.70 -2.75
N GLY A 319 6.56 25.59 -2.90
CA GLY A 319 7.29 24.90 -1.84
C GLY A 319 6.53 23.69 -1.29
N GLY A 320 7.28 22.80 -0.65
CA GLY A 320 6.85 21.52 -0.08
C GLY A 320 8.06 20.83 0.51
N GLY A 321 7.85 19.85 1.39
CA GLY A 321 8.92 19.00 1.92
C GLY A 321 9.49 18.05 0.85
N GLY A 322 10.25 17.07 1.30
CA GLY A 322 10.50 15.87 0.51
C GLY A 322 9.18 15.14 0.28
N GLN A 323 8.82 14.89 -0.99
CA GLN A 323 7.61 14.13 -1.31
C GLN A 323 7.96 12.65 -1.40
N GLU A 324 7.17 11.81 -0.76
CA GLU A 324 7.55 10.42 -0.46
C GLU A 324 6.44 9.43 -0.83
N PHE A 325 6.80 8.29 -1.42
CA PHE A 325 5.94 7.10 -1.42
C PHE A 325 6.38 6.14 -0.30
N HIS A 326 5.43 5.67 0.48
CA HIS A 326 5.64 4.68 1.54
C HIS A 326 5.07 3.33 1.12
N ALA A 327 5.76 2.25 1.48
CA ALA A 327 5.38 0.90 1.07
C ALA A 327 4.32 0.30 2.00
N TYR A 328 3.03 0.61 1.76
CA TYR A 328 1.92 -0.06 2.47
C TYR A 328 1.18 -1.04 1.56
N PRO A 329 0.79 -2.22 2.07
CA PRO A 329 0.16 -3.24 1.25
C PRO A 329 -1.28 -2.88 0.90
N PHE A 330 -1.79 -3.56 -0.12
CA PHE A 330 -3.23 -3.69 -0.34
C PHE A 330 -3.65 -5.13 -0.08
N VAL A 331 -4.46 -5.35 0.96
CA VAL A 331 -4.98 -6.67 1.37
C VAL A 331 -6.49 -6.80 1.17
N GLY A 332 -7.07 -5.84 0.45
CA GLY A 332 -8.48 -5.83 0.09
C GLY A 332 -8.81 -6.89 -0.97
N ASP A 333 -10.00 -7.42 -0.81
CA ASP A 333 -10.71 -8.29 -1.75
C ASP A 333 -11.45 -7.42 -2.78
N LEU A 334 -11.15 -7.58 -4.08
CA LEU A 334 -11.76 -6.77 -5.15
C LEU A 334 -12.87 -7.54 -5.89
N PRO A 335 -13.77 -6.83 -6.59
CA PRO A 335 -14.82 -7.49 -7.36
C PRO A 335 -14.24 -8.45 -8.41
N THR A 336 -14.91 -9.60 -8.60
CA THR A 336 -14.54 -10.52 -9.69
C THR A 336 -14.62 -9.83 -11.03
N CYS A 337 -13.58 -10.08 -11.80
CA CYS A 337 -13.51 -9.77 -13.21
C CYS A 337 -13.61 -11.08 -13.95
N ASP A 338 -14.83 -11.67 -13.97
CA ASP A 338 -15.08 -12.84 -14.80
C ASP A 338 -14.62 -12.50 -16.22
N ASP A 339 -13.57 -13.17 -16.67
CA ASP A 339 -13.01 -13.06 -18.01
C ASP A 339 -14.14 -13.29 -19.03
N THR A 340 -14.75 -12.21 -19.50
CA THR A 340 -15.53 -12.21 -20.75
C THR A 340 -14.60 -12.20 -21.96
N SER A 341 -13.31 -12.53 -21.77
CA SER A 341 -12.48 -13.07 -22.83
C SER A 341 -13.21 -14.31 -23.38
N PRO A 342 -13.65 -14.32 -24.65
CA PRO A 342 -14.28 -15.51 -25.20
C PRO A 342 -13.32 -16.66 -25.03
N THR A 343 -13.77 -17.73 -24.36
CA THR A 343 -13.01 -18.97 -24.28
C THR A 343 -12.54 -19.30 -25.70
N PRO A 344 -11.23 -19.39 -25.99
CA PRO A 344 -10.77 -19.69 -27.32
C PRO A 344 -11.45 -20.99 -27.74
N THR A 345 -12.17 -20.96 -28.86
CA THR A 345 -12.73 -22.17 -29.45
C THR A 345 -11.55 -23.14 -29.60
N PRO A 346 -11.62 -24.37 -29.04
CA PRO A 346 -10.50 -25.28 -29.09
C PRO A 346 -10.10 -25.47 -30.54
N THR A 347 -8.91 -24.97 -30.91
CA THR A 347 -8.29 -25.25 -32.19
C THR A 347 -8.26 -26.77 -32.34
N PRO A 348 -8.79 -27.35 -33.43
CA PRO A 348 -8.78 -28.80 -33.60
C PRO A 348 -7.35 -29.31 -33.46
N THR A 349 -7.13 -30.13 -32.44
CA THR A 349 -5.83 -30.76 -32.17
C THR A 349 -5.40 -31.54 -33.43
N PRO A 350 -4.21 -31.28 -33.99
CA PRO A 350 -3.72 -32.07 -35.12
C PRO A 350 -3.64 -33.54 -34.69
N THR A 351 -4.19 -34.41 -35.53
CA THR A 351 -4.18 -35.87 -35.31
C THR A 351 -2.73 -36.34 -35.14
N PRO A 352 -2.37 -37.00 -34.01
CA PRO A 352 -1.01 -37.43 -33.79
C PRO A 352 -0.60 -38.47 -34.83
N THR A 353 0.50 -38.21 -35.52
CA THR A 353 1.21 -39.18 -36.36
C THR A 353 1.64 -40.37 -35.47
N PRO A 354 1.40 -41.63 -35.86
CA PRO A 354 1.73 -42.77 -35.02
C PRO A 354 3.25 -42.86 -34.78
N THR A 355 3.64 -42.76 -33.52
CA THR A 355 5.01 -42.94 -33.03
C THR A 355 5.42 -44.41 -33.18
N PRO A 356 6.63 -44.73 -33.67
CA PRO A 356 7.09 -46.12 -33.76
C PRO A 356 7.16 -46.78 -32.38
N THR A 357 6.70 -48.03 -32.33
CA THR A 357 6.62 -48.86 -31.12
C THR A 357 8.01 -49.08 -30.52
N PRO A 358 8.23 -48.78 -29.22
CA PRO A 358 9.52 -49.05 -28.59
C PRO A 358 9.75 -50.55 -28.38
N THR A 359 10.98 -50.98 -28.68
CA THR A 359 11.51 -52.32 -28.46
C THR A 359 11.48 -52.69 -26.97
N PRO A 360 11.07 -53.90 -26.55
CA PRO A 360 10.96 -54.26 -25.14
C PRO A 360 12.32 -54.31 -24.44
N THR A 361 12.44 -53.54 -23.36
CA THR A 361 13.56 -53.52 -22.42
C THR A 361 13.55 -54.80 -21.57
N PRO A 362 14.71 -55.45 -21.31
CA PRO A 362 14.77 -56.69 -20.52
C PRO A 362 14.36 -56.46 -19.06
N THR A 363 13.60 -57.42 -18.53
CA THR A 363 13.07 -57.47 -17.16
C THR A 363 14.19 -57.50 -16.12
N PRO A 364 14.21 -56.61 -15.12
CA PRO A 364 15.20 -56.66 -14.05
C PRO A 364 14.94 -57.84 -13.09
N THR A 365 16.03 -58.48 -12.68
CA THR A 365 16.12 -59.58 -11.71
C THR A 365 15.64 -59.14 -10.32
N PRO A 366 14.88 -59.96 -9.57
CA PRO A 366 14.36 -59.56 -8.26
C PRO A 366 15.46 -59.37 -7.21
N THR A 367 15.43 -58.20 -6.56
CA THR A 367 16.27 -57.82 -5.41
C THR A 367 15.83 -58.58 -4.15
N PRO A 368 16.75 -59.07 -3.30
CA PRO A 368 16.38 -59.81 -2.09
C PRO A 368 15.66 -58.94 -1.04
N THR A 369 14.67 -59.55 -0.40
CA THR A 369 13.83 -58.97 0.65
C THR A 369 14.65 -58.55 1.88
N PRO A 370 14.53 -57.31 2.38
CA PRO A 370 15.24 -56.88 3.57
C PRO A 370 14.70 -57.55 4.85
N THR A 371 15.64 -57.96 5.71
CA THR A 371 15.42 -58.55 7.04
C THR A 371 14.76 -57.53 7.98
N PRO A 372 13.77 -57.90 8.82
CA PRO A 372 13.10 -56.96 9.71
C PRO A 372 14.05 -56.37 10.76
N THR A 373 14.02 -55.05 10.87
CA THR A 373 14.75 -54.26 11.86
C THR A 373 14.09 -54.42 13.25
N PRO A 374 14.84 -54.61 14.35
CA PRO A 374 14.27 -54.79 15.68
C PRO A 374 13.56 -53.52 16.17
N THR A 375 12.41 -53.72 16.81
CA THR A 375 11.55 -52.70 17.41
C THR A 375 12.30 -51.95 18.53
N PRO A 376 12.32 -50.60 18.54
CA PRO A 376 12.98 -49.85 19.60
C PRO A 376 12.24 -50.00 20.95
N THR A 377 13.03 -50.21 22.00
CA THR A 377 12.60 -50.26 23.42
C THR A 377 12.11 -48.88 23.87
N PRO A 378 11.00 -48.76 24.63
CA PRO A 378 10.50 -47.46 25.07
C PRO A 378 11.49 -46.75 25.99
N THR A 379 11.75 -45.48 25.68
CA THR A 379 12.58 -44.56 26.46
C THR A 379 11.83 -44.16 27.74
N PRO A 380 12.49 -44.12 28.92
CA PRO A 380 11.82 -43.75 30.16
C PRO A 380 11.35 -42.28 30.14
N THR A 381 10.15 -42.06 30.67
CA THR A 381 9.51 -40.76 30.84
C THR A 381 10.35 -39.85 31.75
N PRO A 382 10.65 -38.60 31.35
CA PRO A 382 11.39 -37.68 32.21
C PRO A 382 10.57 -37.28 33.45
N THR A 383 11.23 -37.31 34.61
CA THR A 383 10.72 -36.87 35.90
C THR A 383 10.47 -35.35 35.89
N PRO A 384 9.35 -34.84 36.45
CA PRO A 384 9.06 -33.40 36.45
C PRO A 384 10.14 -32.61 37.21
N THR A 385 10.63 -31.56 36.56
CA THR A 385 11.57 -30.59 37.12
C THR A 385 10.84 -29.69 38.14
N PRO A 386 11.40 -29.43 39.33
CA PRO A 386 10.75 -28.57 40.33
C PRO A 386 10.58 -27.13 39.83
N THR A 387 9.41 -26.57 40.11
CA THR A 387 9.02 -25.19 39.83
C THR A 387 9.97 -24.19 40.52
N PRO A 388 10.50 -23.17 39.82
CA PRO A 388 11.35 -22.18 40.45
C PRO A 388 10.55 -21.31 41.44
N THR A 389 11.13 -21.09 42.62
CA THR A 389 10.64 -20.19 43.67
C THR A 389 10.63 -18.74 43.17
N PRO A 390 9.58 -17.94 43.40
CA PRO A 390 9.54 -16.55 42.95
C PRO A 390 10.64 -15.72 43.60
N THR A 391 11.35 -14.96 42.77
CA THR A 391 12.37 -13.99 43.18
C THR A 391 11.69 -12.79 43.86
N PRO A 392 12.21 -12.30 45.01
CA PRO A 392 11.60 -11.16 45.71
C PRO A 392 11.65 -9.88 44.86
N THR A 393 10.55 -9.15 44.89
CA THR A 393 10.36 -7.85 44.24
C THR A 393 11.39 -6.83 44.76
N PRO A 394 12.11 -6.09 43.89
CA PRO A 394 13.02 -5.05 44.35
C PRO A 394 12.25 -3.89 44.98
N THR A 395 12.76 -3.44 46.13
CA THR A 395 12.29 -2.26 46.88
C THR A 395 12.51 -0.99 46.04
N PRO A 396 11.54 -0.07 45.95
CA PRO A 396 11.69 1.16 45.18
C PRO A 396 12.84 2.03 45.73
N THR A 397 13.70 2.48 44.84
CA THR A 397 14.77 3.44 45.11
C THR A 397 14.16 4.82 45.37
N PRO A 398 14.55 5.54 46.43
CA PRO A 398 14.01 6.87 46.70
C PRO A 398 14.39 7.87 45.60
N THR A 399 13.41 8.65 45.19
CA THR A 399 13.52 9.75 44.23
C THR A 399 14.52 10.81 44.73
N PRO A 400 15.52 11.23 43.93
CA PRO A 400 16.40 12.33 44.32
C PRO A 400 15.66 13.67 44.31
N THR A 401 15.85 14.43 45.38
CA THR A 401 15.37 15.80 45.58
C THR A 401 16.01 16.75 44.55
N PRO A 402 15.27 17.65 43.90
CA PRO A 402 15.85 18.61 42.96
C PRO A 402 16.76 19.62 43.69
N SER A 403 17.99 19.79 43.16
CA SER A 403 18.92 20.84 43.58
C SER A 403 18.50 22.19 42.97
N PRO A 404 18.62 23.31 43.71
CA PRO A 404 18.25 24.62 43.20
C PRO A 404 19.20 25.10 42.09
N THR A 405 18.58 25.80 41.15
CA THR A 405 19.17 26.41 39.96
C THR A 405 19.88 27.71 40.35
N ASP A 406 21.20 27.78 40.17
CA ASP A 406 21.91 29.06 40.14
C ASP A 406 22.06 29.54 38.70
N SER A 407 21.43 30.68 38.44
CA SER A 407 21.68 31.50 37.26
C SER A 407 23.00 32.24 37.45
N THR A 408 23.80 32.37 36.39
CA THR A 408 24.27 33.66 35.81
C THR A 408 25.64 33.57 35.13
N SER A 409 25.63 33.87 33.84
CA SER A 409 26.60 34.66 33.04
C SER A 409 28.04 34.15 32.78
N GLY A 410 28.32 33.91 31.49
CA GLY A 410 29.17 34.85 30.73
C GLY A 410 30.44 34.31 30.08
N GLY A 411 30.44 34.25 28.74
CA GLY A 411 31.55 34.68 27.87
C GLY A 411 32.59 33.65 27.41
N GLY A 412 32.87 33.62 26.09
CA GLY A 412 34.18 33.18 25.57
C GLY A 412 34.19 32.37 24.27
N THR A 413 34.25 33.09 23.16
CA THR A 413 34.90 32.83 21.84
C THR A 413 35.78 31.57 21.62
N GLY A 414 35.63 30.93 20.44
CA GLY A 414 36.76 30.65 19.52
C GLY A 414 37.02 29.20 19.05
N GLY A 415 36.85 28.95 17.74
CA GLY A 415 37.87 28.30 16.88
C GLY A 415 37.84 26.78 16.61
N GLY A 416 37.50 26.39 15.36
CA GLY A 416 38.41 25.69 14.42
C GLY A 416 38.49 24.16 14.35
N GLN A 417 38.26 23.63 13.12
CA GLN A 417 38.70 22.35 12.50
C GLN A 417 38.16 21.02 13.08
N GLY A 418 37.79 19.98 12.32
CA GLY A 418 37.81 19.66 10.90
C GLY A 418 37.74 18.12 10.71
N GLY A 419 37.00 17.63 9.69
CA GLY A 419 37.02 16.25 9.17
C GLY A 419 36.31 15.19 10.04
N THR A 420 35.62 14.16 9.53
CA THR A 420 35.38 13.59 8.19
C THR A 420 34.26 12.54 8.35
N GLY A 421 33.38 12.38 7.36
CA GLY A 421 32.53 11.20 7.19
C GLY A 421 31.20 11.24 7.92
N GLY A 422 30.19 11.86 7.31
CA GLY A 422 28.80 11.72 7.70
C GLY A 422 27.97 11.55 6.44
N GLY A 423 27.30 10.41 6.32
CA GLY A 423 26.31 10.16 5.27
C GLY A 423 25.32 11.31 5.27
N GLU A 424 25.21 11.96 4.12
CA GLU A 424 24.23 13.00 3.87
C GLU A 424 22.88 12.32 3.77
N LEU A 425 22.24 12.10 4.93
CA LEU A 425 20.81 11.77 4.99
C LEU A 425 20.06 12.90 4.28
N ALA A 426 19.13 12.55 3.41
CA ALA A 426 18.26 13.53 2.77
C ALA A 426 17.66 14.45 3.85
N ASP A 427 17.71 15.76 3.62
CA ASP A 427 16.97 16.73 4.43
C ASP A 427 15.47 16.52 4.16
N THR A 428 14.88 15.53 4.84
CA THR A 428 13.44 15.27 4.87
C THR A 428 12.80 16.43 5.62
N GLY A 429 12.51 17.51 4.90
CA GLY A 429 12.07 18.81 5.42
C GLY A 429 10.72 18.81 6.16
N ALA A 430 10.58 18.00 7.21
CA ALA A 430 9.59 18.21 8.26
C ALA A 430 10.11 19.35 9.15
N PRO A 431 9.48 20.55 9.17
CA PRO A 431 9.85 21.55 10.16
C PRO A 431 9.61 20.95 11.54
N GLY A 432 10.68 20.87 12.33
CA GLY A 432 10.67 20.41 13.72
C GLY A 432 9.69 21.23 14.57
N GLY A 433 8.45 20.78 14.62
CA GLY A 433 7.45 21.17 15.60
C GLY A 433 7.20 19.97 16.48
N VAL A 434 7.51 20.10 17.77
CA VAL A 434 7.21 19.13 18.81
C VAL A 434 5.72 18.75 18.73
N LEU A 435 5.42 17.59 18.14
CA LEU A 435 4.10 16.97 18.25
C LEU A 435 4.02 16.37 19.64
N VAL A 436 3.42 17.13 20.55
CA VAL A 436 2.84 16.56 21.77
C VAL A 436 1.72 15.63 21.30
N LEU A 437 1.98 14.32 21.36
CA LEU A 437 0.96 13.27 21.32
C LEU A 437 0.05 13.42 22.55
N GLY A 438 -0.88 14.36 22.48
CA GLY A 438 -1.96 14.55 23.43
C GLY A 438 -3.22 13.85 22.91
N GLY A 439 -3.56 12.71 23.52
CA GLY A 439 -4.74 11.93 23.16
C GLY A 439 -6.04 12.74 23.26
N ILE A 440 -6.88 12.63 22.23
CA ILE A 440 -8.30 12.98 22.32
C ILE A 440 -9.07 11.67 22.41
N ALA A 441 -9.42 11.33 23.66
CA ALA A 441 -10.37 10.28 23.97
C ALA A 441 -11.80 10.75 23.63
N ALA A 442 -12.50 9.91 22.87
CA ALA A 442 -13.94 9.62 22.91
C ALA A 442 -14.92 10.78 23.21
N ALA A 443 -15.60 11.28 22.17
CA ALA A 443 -16.93 11.87 22.31
C ALA A 443 -18.00 10.81 22.03
N THR A 444 -18.51 10.17 23.08
CA THR A 444 -19.66 9.26 23.00
C THR A 444 -20.97 10.05 22.91
N LEU A 445 -21.73 9.76 21.84
CA LEU A 445 -23.13 10.19 21.68
C LEU A 445 -24.00 9.52 22.75
N THR A 446 -24.65 10.33 23.60
CA THR A 446 -25.81 9.89 24.39
C THR A 446 -27.01 10.74 24.02
N ALA A 447 -27.94 10.14 23.28
CA ALA A 447 -29.29 10.65 23.10
C ALA A 447 -30.26 9.48 23.26
N GLY A 448 -31.06 9.49 24.34
CA GLY A 448 -32.11 8.49 24.50
C GLY A 448 -32.72 8.37 25.90
N ALA A 449 -33.90 8.98 26.04
CA ALA A 449 -35.02 8.60 26.91
C ALA A 449 -34.97 8.89 28.43
N ALA A 450 -35.88 9.75 28.86
CA ALA A 450 -37.07 9.39 29.67
C ALA A 450 -37.39 10.44 30.74
N ILE A 451 -38.48 11.19 30.59
CA ILE A 451 -39.27 11.64 31.74
C ILE A 451 -40.76 11.50 31.41
N ALA A 452 -41.35 10.42 31.92
CA ALA A 452 -42.78 10.29 32.10
C ALA A 452 -43.08 10.25 33.60
N GLY A 453 -43.89 11.21 34.05
CA GLY A 453 -44.83 11.07 35.16
C GLY A 453 -44.27 11.19 36.58
N THR A 454 -44.74 12.19 37.32
CA THR A 454 -45.61 11.91 38.47
C THR A 454 -46.41 13.15 38.85
N ALA A 455 -47.72 13.03 38.72
CA ALA A 455 -48.67 13.89 39.41
C ALA A 455 -48.70 13.53 40.90
N ARG A 456 -48.58 14.52 41.79
CA ARG A 456 -49.25 14.46 43.09
C ARG A 456 -49.61 15.84 43.61
N ARG A 457 -50.93 16.08 43.59
CA ARG A 457 -51.67 17.17 44.24
C ARG A 457 -51.25 17.37 45.70
N ARG A 458 -51.18 18.63 46.13
CA ARG A 458 -51.80 19.07 47.40
C ARG A 458 -52.20 20.56 47.35
N ARG A 459 -53.52 20.73 47.31
CA ARG A 459 -54.39 21.82 47.79
C ARG A 459 -53.75 23.07 48.41
N GLY A 460 -54.28 24.23 48.00
CA GLY A 460 -54.86 25.16 48.97
C GLY A 460 -54.77 26.64 48.63
N VAL A 461 -55.95 27.26 48.44
CA VAL A 461 -56.28 28.68 48.79
C VAL A 461 -55.69 29.75 47.84
N SER A 462 -56.34 30.85 47.43
CA SER A 462 -57.72 31.34 47.34
C SER A 462 -57.65 32.72 46.66
N SER A 463 -58.70 33.05 45.91
CA SER A 463 -59.33 34.39 45.84
C SER A 463 -59.06 35.28 44.62
N ARG A 464 -60.20 35.63 43.97
CA ARG A 464 -60.64 36.95 43.46
C ARG A 464 -59.76 37.60 42.39
N ARG A 465 -60.28 38.07 41.26
CA ARG A 465 -61.62 38.53 40.87
C ARG A 465 -61.75 38.44 39.36
#